data_AF-A0A399ZCX0-F1
#
_entry.id   AF-A0A399ZCX0-F1
#
_cell.length_a   1.000
_cell.length_b   1.000
_cell.length_c   1.000
_cell.angle_alpha   90.00
_cell.angle_beta   90.00
_cell.angle_gamma   90.00
#
_symmetry.space_group_name_H-M   'P 1'
#
loop_
_entity.id
_entity.type
_entity.pdbx_description
1 polymer ?
#
loop_
_entity_poly.entity_id
_entity_poly.type
_entity_poly.pdbx_seq_one_letter_code
_entity_poly.pdbx_strand_id
1 'polypeptide(L)' 'MESVIQQLARKINLSYDEFIGEMRKRGCSEPTAIKIWRGEYENFVDFSDNDIYLSNLRKAADVLKVKTGHLLPK' A
#
# COMPACT_ATOMS: atom_id res chain seq x y z
N MET A 1 8.81 -12.89 -2.92
CA MET A 1 8.37 -12.13 -4.11
C MET A 1 8.20 -10.69 -3.65
N GLU A 2 8.76 -9.72 -4.38
CA GLU A 2 8.70 -8.30 -4.00
C GLU A 2 7.32 -7.73 -4.40
N SER A 3 6.60 -7.12 -3.46
CA SER A 3 5.25 -6.57 -3.71
C SER A 3 5.30 -5.41 -4.70
N VAL A 4 4.19 -5.10 -5.35
CA VAL A 4 4.07 -3.92 -6.23
C VAL A 4 4.40 -2.64 -5.46
N ILE A 5 4.02 -2.58 -4.17
CA ILE A 5 4.34 -1.46 -3.28
C ILE A 5 5.86 -1.29 -3.13
N GLN A 6 6.58 -2.37 -2.84
CA GLN A 6 8.04 -2.34 -2.68
C GLN A 6 8.74 -1.94 -3.98
N GLN A 7 8.28 -2.47 -5.12
CA GLN A 7 8.82 -2.12 -6.43
C GLN A 7 8.62 -0.64 -6.77
N LEU A 8 7.46 -0.06 -6.45
CA LEU A 8 7.17 1.35 -6.67
C LEU A 8 7.93 2.25 -5.69
N ALA A 9 8.01 1.85 -4.41
CA ALA A 9 8.76 2.58 -3.39
C ALA A 9 10.25 2.68 -3.76
N ARG A 10 10.85 1.59 -4.26
CA ARG A 10 12.24 1.60 -4.75
C ARG A 10 12.46 2.58 -5.89
N LYS A 11 11.50 2.76 -6.81
CA LYS A 11 11.63 3.72 -7.93
C LYS A 11 11.71 5.17 -7.47
N ILE A 12 11.16 5.49 -6.30
CA ILE A 12 11.15 6.84 -5.74
C ILE A 12 12.07 6.98 -4.51
N ASN A 13 12.95 5.99 -4.28
CA ASN A 13 13.84 5.91 -3.11
C ASN A 13 13.10 6.08 -1.76
N LEU A 14 11.89 5.52 -1.65
CA LEU A 14 11.11 5.52 -0.42
C LEU A 14 11.40 4.26 0.39
N SER A 15 11.92 4.42 1.60
CA SER A 15 12.16 3.32 2.53
C SER A 15 10.86 2.80 3.16
N TYR A 16 10.95 1.64 3.81
CA TYR A 16 9.85 1.06 4.58
C TYR A 16 9.36 2.03 5.66
N ASP A 17 10.25 2.56 6.51
CA ASP A 17 9.88 3.44 7.62
C ASP A 17 9.23 4.74 7.13
N GLU A 18 9.73 5.32 6.03
CA GLU A 18 9.13 6.49 5.40
C GLU A 18 7.74 6.18 4.84
N PHE A 19 7.57 5.04 4.16
CA PHE A 19 6.26 4.62 3.67
C PHE A 19 5.25 4.47 4.81
N ILE A 20 5.63 3.78 5.89
CA ILE A 20 4.78 3.59 7.07
C ILE A 20 4.44 4.95 7.70
N GLY A 21 5.42 5.84 7.85
CA GLY A 21 5.22 7.20 8.36
C GLY A 21 4.24 8.02 7.52
N GLU A 22 4.41 8.01 6.21
CA GLU A 22 3.53 8.72 5.27
C GLU A 22 2.11 8.16 5.23
N MET A 23 1.95 6.84 5.37
CA MET A 23 0.65 6.19 5.48
C MET A 23 -0.07 6.59 6.78
N ARG A 24 0.64 6.65 7.91
CA ARG A 24 0.09 7.09 9.20
C ARG A 24 -0.39 8.53 9.16
N LYS A 25 0.35 9.44 8.52
CA LYS A 25 -0.06 10.84 8.31
C LYS A 25 -1.39 10.96 7.55
N ARG A 26 -1.73 9.97 6.72
CA ARG A 26 -2.99 9.90 5.95
C ARG A 26 -4.11 9.15 6.68
N GLY A 27 -3.95 8.91 7.98
CA GLY A 27 -4.93 8.19 8.79
C GLY A 27 -5.04 6.71 8.41
N CYS A 28 -3.95 6.08 7.98
CA CYS A 28 -3.86 4.62 7.91
C CYS A 28 -3.24 4.10 9.21
N SER A 29 -3.79 3.01 9.76
CA SER A 29 -3.16 2.36 10.91
C SER A 29 -1.80 1.78 10.50
N GLU A 30 -0.86 1.71 11.45
CA GLU A 30 0.44 1.08 11.23
C GLU A 30 0.31 -0.40 10.84
N PRO A 31 -0.49 -1.24 11.53
CA PRO A 31 -0.72 -2.62 11.10
C PRO A 31 -1.21 -2.72 9.65
N THR A 32 -2.17 -1.88 9.25
CA THR A 32 -2.68 -1.87 7.87
C THR A 32 -1.60 -1.45 6.87
N ALA A 33 -0.78 -0.45 7.20
CA ALA A 33 0.31 0.00 6.32
C ALA A 33 1.36 -1.10 6.11
N ILE A 34 1.65 -1.89 7.14
CA ILE A 34 2.57 -3.05 7.06
C ILE A 34 1.99 -4.13 6.14
N LYS A 35 0.70 -4.47 6.29
CA LYS A 35 0.03 -5.44 5.40
C LYS A 35 0.08 -4.98 3.93
N ILE A 36 -0.15 -3.69 3.69
CA ILE A 36 -0.05 -3.10 2.34
C ILE A 36 1.37 -3.19 1.80
N TRP A 37 2.38 -2.81 2.59
CA TRP A 37 3.79 -2.92 2.21
C TRP A 37 4.17 -4.34 1.77
N ARG A 38 3.65 -5.34 2.50
CA ARG A 38 3.86 -6.77 2.21
C ARG A 38 3.10 -7.27 0.97
N GLY A 39 2.21 -6.46 0.40
CA GLY A 39 1.39 -6.85 -0.75
C GLY A 39 0.28 -7.84 -0.38
N GLU A 40 -0.16 -7.90 0.88
CA GLU A 40 -1.15 -8.89 1.31
C GLU A 40 -2.47 -8.78 0.52
N TYR A 41 -2.82 -7.57 0.08
CA TYR A 41 -4.01 -7.30 -0.73
C TYR A 41 -3.93 -7.83 -2.17
N GLU A 42 -2.73 -8.17 -2.68
CA GLU A 42 -2.53 -8.55 -4.08
C GLU A 42 -3.24 -9.87 -4.44
N ASN A 43 -3.61 -10.66 -3.43
CA ASN A 43 -4.34 -11.92 -3.58
C ASN A 43 -5.81 -11.84 -3.14
N PHE A 44 -6.33 -10.64 -2.84
CA PHE A 44 -7.71 -10.52 -2.36
C PHE A 44 -8.69 -10.54 -3.53
N VAL A 45 -9.74 -11.35 -3.38
CA VAL A 45 -10.85 -11.45 -4.33
C VAL A 45 -11.88 -10.35 -4.06
N ASP A 46 -12.08 -10.00 -2.78
CA ASP A 46 -12.90 -8.87 -2.33
C ASP A 46 -12.14 -8.02 -1.30
N PHE A 47 -12.14 -6.69 -1.46
CA PHE A 47 -11.45 -5.72 -0.58
C PHE A 47 -12.09 -5.57 0.82
N SER A 48 -12.83 -6.57 1.28
CA SER A 48 -13.32 -6.74 2.64
C SER A 48 -12.44 -7.66 3.49
N ASP A 49 -11.50 -8.37 2.88
CA ASP A 49 -10.65 -9.30 3.60
C ASP A 49 -9.53 -8.59 4.38
N ASN A 50 -9.30 -9.02 5.62
CA ASN A 50 -8.15 -8.64 6.46
C ASN A 50 -7.98 -7.13 6.75
N ASP A 51 -9.06 -6.36 6.79
CA ASP A 51 -9.09 -4.92 7.14
C ASP A 51 -8.37 -3.99 6.14
N ILE A 52 -8.12 -4.44 4.90
CA ILE A 52 -7.54 -3.59 3.85
C ILE A 52 -8.62 -3.12 2.88
N TYR A 53 -9.15 -1.93 3.15
CA TYR A 53 -10.12 -1.26 2.29
C TYR A 53 -9.47 -0.54 1.09
N LEU A 54 -10.24 -0.32 0.03
CA LEU A 54 -9.83 0.48 -1.14
C LEU A 54 -9.34 1.89 -0.76
N SER A 55 -9.88 2.48 0.30
CA SER A 55 -9.43 3.78 0.83
C SER A 55 -7.97 3.74 1.31
N ASN A 56 -7.50 2.60 1.83
CA ASN A 56 -6.11 2.43 2.22
C ASN A 56 -5.19 2.33 1.00
N LEU A 57 -5.63 1.64 -0.07
CA LEU A 57 -4.88 1.61 -1.34
C LEU A 57 -4.82 2.98 -2.03
N ARG A 58 -5.87 3.80 -1.90
CA ARG A 58 -5.82 5.21 -2.36
C ARG A 58 -4.75 6.02 -1.63
N LYS A 59 -4.62 5.86 -0.31
CA LYS A 59 -3.56 6.50 0.48
C LYS A 59 -2.18 6.01 0.03
N ALA A 60 -2.00 4.71 -0.16
CA ALA A 60 -0.74 4.15 -0.64
C ALA A 60 -0.36 4.66 -2.03
N ALA A 61 -1.34 4.77 -2.93
CA ALA A 61 -1.14 5.31 -4.27
C ALA A 61 -0.67 6.77 -4.23
N ASP A 62 -1.24 7.58 -3.33
CA ASP A 62 -0.81 8.96 -3.09
C ASP A 62 0.63 9.03 -2.57
N VAL A 63 0.99 8.21 -1.58
CA VAL A 63 2.37 8.11 -1.05
C VAL A 63 3.37 7.73 -2.15
N LEU A 64 2.99 6.77 -3.01
CA LEU A 64 3.82 6.26 -4.10
C LEU A 64 3.79 7.13 -5.36
N LYS A 65 3.00 8.22 -5.37
CA LYS A 65 2.82 9.11 -6.52
C LYS A 65 2.34 8.38 -7.79
N VAL A 66 1.45 7.40 -7.62
CA VAL A 66 0.81 6.64 -8.71
C VAL A 66 -0.71 6.73 -8.62
N LYS A 67 -1.41 6.33 -9.69
CA LYS A 67 -2.87 6.15 -9.64
C LYS A 67 -3.23 4.84 -8.94
N THR A 68 -4.31 4.81 -8.16
CA THR A 68 -4.77 3.59 -7.43
C THR A 68 -4.92 2.37 -8.31
N GLY A 69 -5.26 2.53 -9.61
CA GLY A 69 -5.33 1.41 -10.56
C GLY A 69 -4.04 0.61 -10.74
N HIS A 70 -2.87 1.17 -10.39
CA HIS A 70 -1.60 0.44 -10.39
C HIS A 70 -1.47 -0.54 -9.21
N LEU A 71 -2.29 -0.34 -8.17
CA LEU A 71 -2.29 -1.14 -6.94
C LEU A 71 -3.53 -2.05 -6.86
N LEU A 72 -4.33 -2.14 -7.92
CA LEU A 72 -5.45 -3.09 -7.93
C LEU A 72 -4.93 -4.45 -8.43
N PRO A 73 -5.36 -5.57 -7.82
CA PRO A 73 -5.10 -6.91 -8.34
C PRO A 73 -5.59 -7.01 -9.80
N LYS A 74 -4.92 -7.85 -10.59
CA LYS A 74 -5.26 -8.11 -11.99
C LYS A 74 -6.03 -9.41 -12.15
#